data_AF-A0AAW6URG8-F1
#
_entry.id   AF-A0AAW6URG8-F1
#
_cell.length_a   1.000
_cell.length_b   1.000
_cell.length_c   1.000
_cell.angle_alpha   90.00
_cell.angle_beta   90.00
_cell.angle_gamma   90.00
#
_symmetry.space_group_name_H-M   'P 1'
#
loop_
_entity.id
_entity.type
_entity.pdbx_description
1 polymer ?
#
loop_
_entity_poly.entity_id
_entity_poly.type
_entity_poly.pdbx_seq_one_letter_code
_entity_poly.pdbx_strand_id
1 'polypeptide(L)'
;MIFKKTILALSCSVFLVACGGGGGGGSSSSSGTDGGQVTAPASDLEKAKQLVKTTNSIISYYDGFQNIADQYKVPAQVINDTSSDLSRATNLLLVIAEVITQDAQGQTKTYTAQQIQTLMNQNTDDYGDLSDFNFKSNNLTAKVVGDSITISGNANVQYWQAFNWDKINADNAWNNSNSWYSDRAYSIYGDDAEIAVSNLVLEAPFIDTARTTYNYKIQNNGKISTTNLKNQTASFSFTADSTASIVYTLADTMENREDIPNQATMSLKGLSFESAGVKANLAEVSLIAKKAIFNNGTGTLEQLIPSELVLKGLVNYQQESLNLDAKFNLNNDLSKVIDVSAGQETSTNFINANLNVKLSGNLKGANAVPTPFSIDIAARRAEFTKGTAAVAVIVDKNALDIELTAKDLDQEHQIIAGVIKHKNGASISIADVENFTSANIAVSGKSYGTLTKNSSGQYVVKFNDDTITYIAP
;
A
#
# COMPACT_ATOMS: atom_id res chain seq x y z
N MET A 1 -21.52 -14.67 20.02
CA MET A 1 -20.32 -13.87 20.38
C MET A 1 -18.98 -14.63 20.29
N ILE A 2 -18.95 -15.97 20.25
CA ILE A 2 -17.71 -16.76 20.04
C ILE A 2 -17.29 -16.88 18.57
N PHE A 3 -18.23 -16.71 17.64
CA PHE A 3 -17.98 -16.74 16.19
C PHE A 3 -17.16 -15.54 15.68
N LYS A 4 -17.02 -14.45 16.46
CA LYS A 4 -16.15 -13.31 16.15
C LYS A 4 -14.66 -13.56 16.47
N LYS A 5 -14.35 -14.53 17.35
CA LYS A 5 -12.97 -14.82 17.76
C LYS A 5 -12.28 -15.87 16.88
N THR A 6 -13.05 -16.82 16.32
CA THR A 6 -12.62 -17.56 15.12
C THR A 6 -12.45 -16.62 13.94
N ILE A 7 -13.28 -15.56 13.87
CA ILE A 7 -13.12 -14.48 12.91
C ILE A 7 -11.94 -13.55 13.21
N LEU A 8 -11.24 -13.60 14.34
CA LEU A 8 -9.93 -12.90 14.46
C LEU A 8 -8.81 -13.71 13.79
N ALA A 9 -8.95 -15.04 13.74
CA ALA A 9 -8.19 -15.88 12.81
C ALA A 9 -8.67 -15.71 11.35
N LEU A 10 -9.91 -15.25 11.11
CA LEU A 10 -10.39 -14.68 9.84
C LEU A 10 -10.27 -13.14 9.74
N SER A 11 -9.63 -12.41 10.65
CA SER A 11 -9.60 -10.92 10.55
C SER A 11 -8.36 -10.47 9.80
N CYS A 12 -7.40 -11.39 9.64
CA CYS A 12 -6.49 -11.41 8.52
C CYS A 12 -7.19 -11.65 7.17
N SER A 13 -8.50 -11.97 7.12
CA SER A 13 -9.27 -12.15 5.87
C SER A 13 -10.12 -10.94 5.46
N VAL A 14 -10.12 -9.81 6.21
CA VAL A 14 -10.97 -8.64 5.89
C VAL A 14 -10.19 -7.34 5.61
N PHE A 15 -8.88 -7.26 5.85
CA PHE A 15 -8.14 -6.00 5.62
C PHE A 15 -7.53 -5.81 4.22
N LEU A 16 -7.62 -6.79 3.30
CA LEU A 16 -7.32 -6.60 1.88
C LEU A 16 -8.12 -7.63 1.07
N VAL A 17 -9.33 -7.28 0.60
CA VAL A 17 -9.99 -8.05 -0.45
C VAL A 17 -9.26 -7.73 -1.77
N ALA A 18 -8.76 -8.78 -2.41
CA ALA A 18 -8.00 -8.88 -3.67
C ALA A 18 -6.48 -9.17 -3.51
N CYS A 19 -6.09 -10.31 -4.12
CA CYS A 19 -4.76 -10.93 -4.22
C CYS A 19 -4.28 -11.59 -2.90
N GLY A 20 -4.55 -12.87 -2.61
CA GLY A 20 -4.40 -14.04 -3.48
C GLY A 20 -2.93 -14.48 -3.48
N GLY A 21 -2.64 -15.63 -2.86
CA GLY A 21 -1.44 -16.49 -2.90
C GLY A 21 -0.11 -15.90 -2.46
N GLY A 22 0.76 -16.65 -1.74
CA GLY A 22 1.64 -17.81 -2.06
C GLY A 22 3.19 -17.83 -2.24
N GLY A 23 3.99 -17.45 -1.23
CA GLY A 23 5.21 -18.23 -0.92
C GLY A 23 6.64 -17.72 -1.13
N GLY A 24 7.51 -18.48 -0.42
CA GLY A 24 8.91 -18.88 -0.66
C GLY A 24 9.88 -17.88 -1.30
N GLY A 25 11.04 -17.56 -0.72
CA GLY A 25 11.80 -18.20 0.34
C GLY A 25 13.28 -18.06 0.00
N GLY A 26 14.07 -17.49 0.91
CA GLY A 26 15.52 -17.33 0.76
C GLY A 26 16.10 -16.40 1.82
N SER A 27 16.35 -16.94 3.02
CA SER A 27 17.03 -16.23 4.11
C SER A 27 18.51 -16.60 4.16
N SER A 28 19.37 -15.60 4.01
CA SER A 28 20.80 -15.68 4.31
C SER A 28 21.01 -15.50 5.81
N SER A 29 21.74 -16.45 6.39
CA SER A 29 22.18 -16.45 7.79
C SER A 29 23.31 -15.45 8.00
N SER A 30 23.28 -14.76 9.15
CA SER A 30 24.50 -14.22 9.75
C SER A 30 24.59 -14.69 11.20
N SER A 31 25.72 -15.31 11.48
CA SER A 31 26.16 -15.89 12.74
C SER A 31 26.61 -14.82 13.72
N GLY A 32 26.17 -14.95 14.97
CA GLY A 32 26.78 -14.29 16.13
C GLY A 32 26.77 -15.25 17.31
N THR A 33 27.93 -15.83 17.57
CA THR A 33 28.26 -16.68 18.72
C THR A 33 28.24 -15.90 20.02
N ASP A 34 27.64 -16.47 21.06
CA ASP A 34 28.22 -16.37 22.41
C ASP A 34 27.93 -17.61 23.24
N GLY A 35 28.96 -18.10 23.92
CA GLY A 35 29.00 -19.39 24.58
C GLY A 35 28.28 -19.42 25.93
N GLY A 36 27.60 -20.54 26.20
CA GLY A 36 27.06 -20.84 27.51
C GLY A 36 26.37 -22.20 27.54
N GLN A 37 26.97 -23.14 28.29
CA GLN A 37 26.46 -24.46 28.70
C GLN A 37 25.89 -25.39 27.61
N VAL A 38 26.45 -26.60 27.51
CA VAL A 38 25.87 -27.71 26.75
C VAL A 38 24.59 -28.17 27.47
N THR A 39 23.48 -27.52 27.15
CA THR A 39 22.14 -28.02 27.49
C THR A 39 21.96 -29.33 26.73
N ALA A 40 21.71 -30.43 27.45
CA ALA A 40 21.36 -31.70 26.82
C ALA A 40 20.21 -31.46 25.81
N PRO A 41 20.24 -32.07 24.61
CA PRO A 41 19.18 -31.86 23.64
C PRO A 41 17.85 -32.27 24.30
N ALA A 42 16.90 -31.33 24.38
CA ALA A 42 15.58 -31.59 24.93
C ALA A 42 14.99 -32.84 24.26
N SER A 43 14.35 -33.71 25.05
CA SER A 43 13.66 -34.87 24.48
C SER A 43 12.61 -34.41 23.47
N ASP A 44 12.28 -35.24 22.49
CA ASP A 44 11.29 -34.86 21.47
C ASP A 44 9.91 -34.58 22.08
N LEU A 45 9.54 -35.27 23.17
CA LEU A 45 8.34 -34.96 23.94
C LEU A 45 8.39 -33.54 24.54
N GLU A 46 9.53 -33.14 25.12
CA GLU A 46 9.70 -31.78 25.66
C GLU A 46 9.72 -30.73 24.55
N LYS A 47 10.26 -31.05 23.36
CA LYS A 47 10.16 -30.17 22.19
C LYS A 47 8.70 -29.96 21.76
N ALA A 48 7.89 -31.02 21.75
CA ALA A 48 6.46 -30.96 21.44
C ALA A 48 5.68 -30.14 22.47
N LYS A 49 5.96 -30.32 23.77
CA LYS A 49 5.40 -29.48 24.84
C LYS A 49 5.80 -28.01 24.71
N GLN A 50 7.06 -27.75 24.34
CA GLN A 50 7.57 -26.39 24.14
C GLN A 50 6.86 -25.67 22.99
N LEU A 51 6.48 -26.36 21.90
CA LEU A 51 5.65 -25.77 20.84
C LEU A 51 4.33 -25.26 21.42
N VAL A 52 3.59 -26.10 22.15
CA VAL A 52 2.29 -25.72 22.76
C VAL A 52 2.45 -24.59 23.78
N LYS A 53 3.50 -24.64 24.60
CA LYS A 53 3.83 -23.57 25.55
C LYS A 53 4.11 -22.24 24.84
N THR A 54 4.87 -22.27 23.76
CA THR A 54 5.20 -21.08 22.96
C THR A 54 3.92 -20.52 22.32
N THR A 55 3.09 -21.39 21.75
CA THR A 55 1.77 -21.03 21.21
C THR A 55 0.89 -20.35 22.25
N ASN A 56 0.72 -20.95 23.45
CA ASN A 56 -0.04 -20.32 24.53
C ASN A 56 0.55 -18.97 24.96
N SER A 57 1.88 -18.85 24.99
CA SER A 57 2.55 -17.61 25.38
C SER A 57 2.33 -16.48 24.36
N ILE A 58 2.23 -16.81 23.07
CA ILE A 58 1.89 -15.83 22.03
C ILE A 58 0.39 -15.49 22.08
N ILE A 59 -0.47 -16.52 22.20
CA ILE A 59 -1.93 -16.38 22.25
C ILE A 59 -2.36 -15.56 23.48
N SER A 60 -1.67 -15.60 24.61
CA SER A 60 -2.01 -14.76 25.77
C SER A 60 -1.92 -13.25 25.51
N TYR A 61 -1.31 -12.83 24.40
CA TYR A 61 -1.30 -11.44 23.93
C TYR A 61 -2.38 -11.15 22.87
N TYR A 62 -3.35 -12.06 22.68
CA TYR A 62 -4.44 -11.93 21.71
C TYR A 62 -5.17 -10.60 21.85
N ASP A 63 -5.53 -10.19 23.08
CA ASP A 63 -6.20 -8.92 23.32
C ASP A 63 -5.29 -7.73 22.97
N GLY A 64 -3.98 -7.87 23.10
CA GLY A 64 -3.00 -6.87 22.65
C GLY A 64 -2.97 -6.73 21.13
N PHE A 65 -3.00 -7.84 20.39
CA PHE A 65 -3.09 -7.81 18.93
C PHE A 65 -4.42 -7.24 18.45
N GLN A 66 -5.53 -7.63 19.09
CA GLN A 66 -6.86 -7.08 18.83
C GLN A 66 -6.87 -5.57 19.07
N ASN A 67 -6.26 -5.11 20.16
CA ASN A 67 -6.16 -3.70 20.49
C ASN A 67 -5.38 -2.91 19.44
N ILE A 68 -4.24 -3.41 18.94
CA ILE A 68 -3.52 -2.80 17.80
C ILE A 68 -4.43 -2.75 16.56
N ALA A 69 -5.06 -3.87 16.20
CA ALA A 69 -5.93 -3.92 15.04
C ALA A 69 -7.09 -2.91 15.13
N ASP A 70 -7.70 -2.76 16.31
CA ASP A 70 -8.77 -1.80 16.54
C ASP A 70 -8.28 -0.34 16.54
N GLN A 71 -7.11 -0.07 17.12
CA GLN A 71 -6.54 1.27 17.13
C GLN A 71 -6.14 1.74 15.74
N TYR A 72 -5.54 0.88 14.91
CA TYR A 72 -5.04 1.24 13.59
C TYR A 72 -6.13 1.32 12.49
N LYS A 73 -7.38 0.94 12.80
CA LYS A 73 -8.55 1.26 11.95
C LYS A 73 -8.72 2.76 11.76
N VAL A 74 -8.52 3.55 12.82
CA VAL A 74 -8.69 5.01 12.77
C VAL A 74 -7.64 5.66 11.85
N PRO A 75 -6.33 5.41 12.01
CA PRO A 75 -5.31 5.81 11.03
C PRO A 75 -5.65 5.45 9.58
N ALA A 76 -6.05 4.20 9.32
CA ALA A 76 -6.40 3.77 7.97
C ALA A 76 -7.58 4.57 7.40
N GLN A 77 -8.63 4.78 8.21
CA GLN A 77 -9.78 5.58 7.81
C GLN A 77 -9.42 7.05 7.59
N VAL A 78 -8.64 7.66 8.50
CA VAL A 78 -8.20 9.05 8.36
C VAL A 78 -7.39 9.27 7.07
N ILE A 79 -6.48 8.35 6.76
CA ILE A 79 -5.72 8.37 5.50
C ILE A 79 -6.68 8.28 4.32
N ASN A 80 -7.59 7.31 4.32
CA ASN A 80 -8.57 7.12 3.24
C ASN A 80 -9.44 8.37 3.03
N ASP A 81 -10.02 8.90 4.11
CA ASP A 81 -10.96 10.01 4.10
C ASP A 81 -10.32 11.34 3.68
N THR A 82 -8.99 11.48 3.80
CA THR A 82 -8.26 12.72 3.45
C THR A 82 -7.32 12.59 2.26
N SER A 83 -7.14 11.37 1.73
CA SER A 83 -6.27 11.11 0.58
C SER A 83 -6.73 11.83 -0.69
N SER A 84 -8.05 11.87 -0.94
CA SER A 84 -8.62 12.57 -2.10
C SER A 84 -8.37 14.07 -2.04
N ASP A 85 -8.49 14.68 -0.87
CA ASP A 85 -8.25 16.12 -0.68
C ASP A 85 -6.79 16.48 -0.96
N LEU A 86 -5.84 15.66 -0.48
CA LEU A 86 -4.42 15.85 -0.79
C LEU A 86 -4.10 15.57 -2.26
N SER A 87 -4.75 14.58 -2.87
CA SER A 87 -4.60 14.27 -4.29
C SER A 87 -5.04 15.44 -5.15
N ARG A 88 -6.21 16.03 -4.86
CA ARG A 88 -6.74 17.19 -5.58
C ARG A 88 -5.85 18.43 -5.39
N ALA A 89 -5.39 18.67 -4.16
CA ALA A 89 -4.47 19.78 -3.86
C ALA A 89 -3.13 19.62 -4.60
N THR A 90 -2.57 18.40 -4.63
CA THR A 90 -1.33 18.12 -5.36
C THR A 90 -1.55 18.27 -6.87
N ASN A 91 -2.68 17.81 -7.40
CA ASN A 91 -3.04 17.97 -8.81
C ASN A 91 -3.08 19.44 -9.23
N LEU A 92 -3.74 20.30 -8.44
CA LEU A 92 -3.76 21.75 -8.70
C LEU A 92 -2.34 22.32 -8.83
N LEU A 93 -1.42 21.92 -7.96
CA LEU A 93 -0.04 22.43 -7.97
C LEU A 93 0.77 21.92 -9.16
N LEU A 94 0.51 20.69 -9.62
CA LEU A 94 1.10 20.14 -10.84
C LEU A 94 0.60 20.89 -12.08
N VAL A 95 -0.72 21.14 -12.15
CA VAL A 95 -1.32 21.90 -13.24
C VAL A 95 -0.80 23.35 -13.26
N ILE A 96 -0.68 24.00 -12.09
CA ILE A 96 -0.04 25.32 -11.99
C ILE A 96 1.41 25.26 -12.49
N ALA A 97 2.18 24.25 -12.08
CA ALA A 97 3.57 24.09 -12.50
C ALA A 97 3.67 23.91 -14.03
N GLU A 98 2.78 23.16 -14.64
CA GLU A 98 2.70 22.97 -16.08
C GLU A 98 2.45 24.28 -16.83
N VAL A 99 1.36 25.00 -16.50
CA VAL A 99 0.98 26.22 -17.23
C VAL A 99 2.03 27.33 -17.09
N ILE A 100 2.66 27.50 -15.93
CA ILE A 100 3.70 28.51 -15.76
C ILE A 100 5.00 28.12 -16.44
N THR A 101 5.29 26.82 -16.57
CA THR A 101 6.47 26.36 -17.31
C THR A 101 6.31 26.62 -18.80
N GLN A 102 5.12 26.31 -19.33
CA GLN A 102 4.77 26.61 -20.71
C GLN A 102 4.82 28.11 -21.00
N ASP A 103 4.27 28.96 -20.12
CA ASP A 103 4.39 30.42 -20.27
C ASP A 103 5.85 30.90 -20.15
N ALA A 104 6.63 30.31 -19.25
CA ALA A 104 8.02 30.71 -19.03
C ALA A 104 8.91 30.46 -20.24
N GLN A 105 8.65 29.42 -21.03
CA GLN A 105 9.43 29.07 -22.24
C GLN A 105 10.94 29.04 -21.96
N GLY A 106 11.33 28.44 -20.82
CA GLY A 106 12.72 28.34 -20.37
C GLY A 106 13.31 29.61 -19.74
N GLN A 107 12.55 30.71 -19.64
CA GLN A 107 13.01 31.95 -19.01
C GLN A 107 12.79 31.95 -17.50
N THR A 108 13.64 32.68 -16.77
CA THR A 108 13.39 32.96 -15.37
C THR A 108 12.24 33.95 -15.23
N LYS A 109 11.15 33.53 -14.59
CA LYS A 109 9.95 34.37 -14.36
C LYS A 109 9.40 34.17 -12.95
N THR A 110 8.79 35.23 -12.42
CA THR A 110 8.04 35.19 -11.16
C THR A 110 6.59 35.51 -11.46
N TYR A 111 5.69 34.69 -10.94
CA TYR A 111 4.26 34.77 -11.15
C TYR A 111 3.57 35.19 -9.87
N THR A 112 2.80 36.26 -9.97
CA THR A 112 1.85 36.70 -8.94
C THR A 112 0.60 35.82 -8.95
N ALA A 113 -0.16 35.83 -7.86
CA ALA A 113 -1.42 35.09 -7.76
C ALA A 113 -2.39 35.41 -8.92
N GLN A 114 -2.46 36.67 -9.34
CA GLN A 114 -3.33 37.08 -10.44
C GLN A 114 -2.86 36.53 -11.78
N GLN A 115 -1.54 36.52 -12.05
CA GLN A 115 -0.99 35.93 -13.27
C GLN A 115 -1.22 34.41 -13.32
N ILE A 116 -1.03 33.70 -12.20
CA ILE A 116 -1.34 32.27 -12.10
C ILE A 116 -2.81 32.03 -12.44
N GLN A 117 -3.73 32.79 -11.83
CA GLN A 117 -5.16 32.63 -12.09
C GLN A 117 -5.54 32.95 -13.54
N THR A 118 -4.90 33.95 -14.16
CA THR A 118 -5.10 34.26 -15.58
C THR A 118 -4.67 33.09 -16.47
N LEU A 119 -3.48 32.52 -16.25
CA LEU A 119 -3.00 31.36 -17.03
C LEU A 119 -3.90 30.13 -16.87
N MET A 120 -4.30 29.84 -15.62
CA MET A 120 -5.23 28.74 -15.31
C MET A 120 -6.60 28.89 -16.00
N ASN A 121 -7.02 30.12 -16.32
CA ASN A 121 -8.28 30.41 -16.99
C ASN A 121 -8.17 30.45 -18.53
N GLN A 122 -6.96 30.64 -19.08
CA GLN A 122 -6.75 30.84 -20.52
C GLN A 122 -6.48 29.54 -21.29
N ASN A 123 -5.94 28.51 -20.64
CA ASN A 123 -5.48 27.29 -21.30
C ASN A 123 -6.55 26.17 -21.34
N THR A 124 -7.83 26.47 -21.13
CA THR A 124 -8.91 25.47 -20.94
C THR A 124 -9.25 24.62 -22.18
N ASP A 125 -8.75 24.98 -23.37
CA ASP A 125 -9.10 24.31 -24.62
C ASP A 125 -8.14 23.15 -24.98
N ASP A 126 -6.88 23.15 -24.50
CA ASP A 126 -5.89 22.09 -24.76
C ASP A 126 -5.76 21.06 -23.62
N TYR A 127 -6.15 21.42 -22.40
CA TYR A 127 -6.01 20.57 -21.21
C TYR A 127 -7.34 20.51 -20.44
N GLY A 128 -8.10 19.42 -20.60
CA GLY A 128 -9.39 19.21 -19.92
C GLY A 128 -9.31 19.37 -18.40
N ASP A 129 -8.15 19.08 -17.80
CA ASP A 129 -7.89 19.16 -16.36
C ASP A 129 -7.87 20.60 -15.81
N LEU A 130 -7.70 21.63 -16.65
CA LEU A 130 -7.71 23.03 -16.19
C LEU A 130 -9.10 23.53 -15.80
N SER A 131 -10.14 22.87 -16.32
CA SER A 131 -11.53 23.16 -15.98
C SER A 131 -11.90 22.65 -14.58
N ASP A 132 -11.05 21.82 -13.96
CA ASP A 132 -11.34 21.16 -12.69
C ASP A 132 -11.27 22.08 -11.46
N PHE A 133 -10.69 23.29 -11.59
CA PHE A 133 -10.40 24.14 -10.44
C PHE A 133 -10.99 25.55 -10.57
N ASN A 134 -11.77 25.96 -9.58
CA ASN A 134 -12.31 27.33 -9.45
C ASN A 134 -11.78 28.04 -8.20
N PHE A 135 -10.99 29.09 -8.38
CA PHE A 135 -10.43 29.87 -7.28
C PHE A 135 -11.47 30.82 -6.66
N LYS A 136 -11.76 30.67 -5.36
CA LYS A 136 -12.48 31.69 -4.56
C LYS A 136 -11.55 32.81 -4.10
N SER A 137 -10.31 32.45 -3.79
CA SER A 137 -9.23 33.39 -3.50
C SER A 137 -7.90 32.73 -3.83
N ASN A 138 -6.93 33.51 -4.30
CA ASN A 138 -5.60 33.02 -4.61
C ASN A 138 -4.55 33.98 -4.06
N ASN A 139 -3.64 33.44 -3.25
CA ASN A 139 -2.44 34.10 -2.74
C ASN A 139 -1.19 33.26 -3.05
N LEU A 140 -1.28 32.32 -4.00
CA LEU A 140 -0.12 31.55 -4.44
C LEU A 140 0.84 32.45 -5.22
N THR A 141 2.13 32.18 -5.04
CA THR A 141 3.22 32.76 -5.81
C THR A 141 4.05 31.63 -6.37
N ALA A 142 4.57 31.82 -7.56
CA ALA A 142 5.45 30.85 -8.19
C ALA A 142 6.65 31.52 -8.84
N LYS A 143 7.76 30.80 -8.92
CA LYS A 143 8.98 31.23 -9.60
C LYS A 143 9.53 30.08 -10.42
N VAL A 144 9.80 30.35 -11.69
CA VAL A 144 10.49 29.46 -12.61
C VAL A 144 11.93 29.96 -12.76
N VAL A 145 12.91 29.07 -12.60
CA VAL A 145 14.35 29.33 -12.81
C VAL A 145 14.95 28.12 -13.51
N GLY A 146 15.17 28.24 -14.82
CA GLY A 146 15.52 27.07 -15.64
C GLY A 146 14.44 25.98 -15.47
N ASP A 147 14.88 24.77 -15.14
CA ASP A 147 14.01 23.59 -14.96
C ASP A 147 13.45 23.46 -13.53
N SER A 148 13.59 24.49 -12.70
CA SER A 148 13.16 24.49 -11.31
C SER A 148 12.00 25.46 -11.08
N ILE A 149 10.97 24.95 -10.40
CA ILE A 149 9.72 25.65 -10.11
C ILE A 149 9.54 25.69 -8.59
N THR A 150 9.44 26.88 -8.02
CA THR A 150 9.10 27.06 -6.59
C THR A 150 7.69 27.59 -6.47
N ILE A 151 6.85 26.97 -5.64
CA ILE A 151 5.47 27.40 -5.35
C ILE A 151 5.31 27.60 -3.84
N SER A 152 4.63 28.67 -3.44
CA SER A 152 4.32 28.98 -2.03
C SER A 152 3.09 29.88 -1.91
N GLY A 153 2.44 29.86 -0.74
CA GLY A 153 1.27 30.69 -0.44
C GLY A 153 0.04 29.84 -0.12
N ASN A 154 -1.15 30.37 -0.39
CA ASN A 154 -2.40 29.65 -0.17
C ASN A 154 -3.46 30.00 -1.21
N ALA A 155 -4.46 29.14 -1.35
CA ALA A 155 -5.63 29.37 -2.18
C ALA A 155 -6.86 28.71 -1.57
N ASN A 156 -8.04 29.32 -1.79
CA ASN A 156 -9.33 28.68 -1.56
C ASN A 156 -9.88 28.28 -2.92
N VAL A 157 -10.15 26.98 -3.09
CA VAL A 157 -10.48 26.40 -4.39
C VAL A 157 -11.73 25.54 -4.25
N GLN A 158 -12.54 25.52 -5.31
CA GLN A 158 -13.61 24.55 -5.50
C GLN A 158 -13.23 23.62 -6.63
N TYR A 159 -13.61 22.36 -6.51
CA TYR A 159 -13.37 21.34 -7.51
C TYR A 159 -14.60 21.15 -8.38
N TRP A 160 -14.38 20.89 -9.66
CA TRP A 160 -15.42 20.53 -10.60
C TRP A 160 -16.16 19.26 -10.13
N GLN A 161 -17.48 19.27 -10.26
CA GLN A 161 -18.35 18.18 -9.80
C GLN A 161 -19.13 17.57 -10.94
N ALA A 162 -19.69 18.42 -11.80
CA ALA A 162 -20.55 18.02 -12.90
C ALA A 162 -20.76 19.19 -13.87
N PHE A 163 -21.30 18.88 -15.04
CA PHE A 163 -21.86 19.89 -15.92
C PHE A 163 -23.24 20.37 -15.43
N ASN A 164 -23.50 21.66 -15.59
CA ASN A 164 -24.81 22.27 -15.36
C ASN A 164 -25.70 22.04 -16.58
N TRP A 165 -26.31 20.85 -16.64
CA TRP A 165 -27.18 20.45 -17.75
C TRP A 165 -28.37 21.38 -17.98
N ASP A 166 -28.93 21.96 -16.93
CA ASP A 166 -30.05 22.90 -17.05
C ASP A 166 -29.64 24.15 -17.83
N LYS A 167 -28.47 24.71 -17.50
CA LYS A 167 -27.92 25.88 -18.21
C LYS A 167 -27.49 25.55 -19.63
N ILE A 168 -26.85 24.41 -19.84
CA ILE A 168 -26.45 23.94 -21.18
C ILE A 168 -27.69 23.82 -22.09
N ASN A 169 -28.78 23.25 -21.58
CA ASN A 169 -30.03 23.09 -22.32
C ASN A 169 -30.72 24.44 -22.55
N ALA A 170 -30.77 25.31 -21.53
CA ALA A 170 -31.38 26.63 -21.63
C ALA A 170 -30.68 27.53 -22.67
N ASP A 171 -29.35 27.48 -22.71
CA ASP A 171 -28.54 28.27 -23.65
C ASP A 171 -28.40 27.58 -25.02
N ASN A 172 -28.97 26.38 -25.20
CA ASN A 172 -28.83 25.53 -26.37
C ASN A 172 -27.34 25.30 -26.75
N ALA A 173 -26.48 25.19 -25.75
CA ALA A 173 -25.02 25.22 -25.91
C ALA A 173 -24.48 23.98 -26.65
N TRP A 174 -25.20 22.85 -26.62
CA TRP A 174 -24.89 21.65 -27.42
C TRP A 174 -24.79 21.92 -28.93
N ASN A 175 -25.53 22.90 -29.43
CA ASN A 175 -25.57 23.26 -30.85
C ASN A 175 -24.62 24.41 -31.20
N ASN A 176 -23.87 24.94 -30.22
CA ASN A 176 -22.89 25.98 -30.43
C ASN A 176 -21.53 25.36 -30.79
N SER A 177 -20.84 25.93 -31.78
CA SER A 177 -19.53 25.44 -32.24
C SER A 177 -18.40 25.78 -31.26
N ASN A 178 -18.65 26.65 -30.29
CA ASN A 178 -17.71 26.94 -29.20
C ASN A 178 -17.83 25.87 -28.12
N SER A 179 -16.68 25.36 -27.68
CA SER A 179 -16.48 24.31 -26.67
C SER A 179 -17.19 24.58 -25.34
N TRP A 180 -18.52 24.35 -25.27
CA TRP A 180 -19.30 24.55 -24.04
C TRP A 180 -18.76 23.73 -22.86
N TYR A 181 -18.05 22.63 -23.15
CA TYR A 181 -17.39 21.79 -22.17
C TYR A 181 -16.16 22.45 -21.52
N SER A 182 -15.54 23.45 -22.17
CA SER A 182 -14.44 24.23 -21.60
C SER A 182 -14.89 25.55 -20.96
N ASP A 183 -16.13 25.98 -21.20
CA ASP A 183 -16.69 27.18 -20.56
C ASP A 183 -17.17 26.88 -19.14
N ARG A 184 -16.48 27.49 -18.18
CA ARG A 184 -16.74 27.39 -16.73
C ARG A 184 -18.17 27.80 -16.35
N ALA A 185 -18.86 28.61 -17.16
CA ALA A 185 -20.25 28.97 -16.93
C ALA A 185 -21.19 27.75 -16.98
N TYR A 186 -20.83 26.68 -17.67
CA TYR A 186 -21.59 25.43 -17.76
C TYR A 186 -21.13 24.35 -16.77
N SER A 187 -20.26 24.69 -15.82
CA SER A 187 -19.73 23.76 -14.82
C SER A 187 -20.29 24.05 -13.43
N ILE A 188 -20.47 22.99 -12.64
CA ILE A 188 -20.83 23.03 -11.22
C ILE A 188 -19.57 22.76 -10.42
N TYR A 189 -19.23 23.69 -9.53
CA TYR A 189 -18.09 23.57 -8.63
C TYR A 189 -18.55 23.41 -7.17
N GLY A 190 -17.85 22.56 -6.42
CA GLY A 190 -18.14 22.24 -5.03
C GLY A 190 -16.91 21.73 -4.29
N ASP A 191 -17.12 21.06 -3.15
CA ASP A 191 -16.05 20.50 -2.30
C ASP A 191 -14.94 21.51 -1.97
N ASP A 192 -15.31 22.67 -1.45
CA ASP A 192 -14.33 23.72 -1.18
C ASP A 192 -13.19 23.23 -0.28
N ALA A 193 -11.97 23.65 -0.61
CA ALA A 193 -10.80 23.40 0.20
C ALA A 193 -9.90 24.63 0.25
N GLU A 194 -9.33 24.86 1.43
CA GLU A 194 -8.17 25.74 1.60
C GLU A 194 -6.91 24.91 1.37
N ILE A 195 -6.06 25.34 0.45
CA ILE A 195 -4.77 24.73 0.14
C ILE A 195 -3.68 25.68 0.62
N ALA A 196 -2.72 25.19 1.40
CA ALA A 196 -1.55 25.93 1.84
C ALA A 196 -0.27 25.21 1.40
N VAL A 197 0.66 25.97 0.84
CA VAL A 197 1.92 25.46 0.28
C VAL A 197 3.08 26.23 0.86
N SER A 198 4.08 25.50 1.37
CA SER A 198 5.32 26.08 1.89
C SER A 198 6.51 25.50 1.15
N ASN A 199 7.25 26.36 0.42
CA ASN A 199 8.51 26.05 -0.25
C ASN A 199 8.48 24.75 -1.07
N LEU A 200 7.40 24.49 -1.82
CA LEU A 200 7.36 23.35 -2.73
C LEU A 200 8.28 23.64 -3.91
N VAL A 201 9.34 22.87 -4.07
CA VAL A 201 10.24 22.98 -5.22
C VAL A 201 10.15 21.71 -6.06
N LEU A 202 9.74 21.88 -7.31
CA LEU A 202 9.65 20.85 -8.33
C LEU A 202 10.77 21.11 -9.34
N GLU A 203 11.54 20.07 -9.69
CA GLU A 203 12.54 20.12 -10.74
C GLU A 203 12.10 19.16 -11.84
N ALA A 204 11.96 19.67 -13.07
CA ALA A 204 11.30 18.96 -14.16
C ALA A 204 11.78 19.42 -15.55
N PRO A 205 11.90 18.49 -16.50
CA PRO A 205 12.65 17.24 -16.40
C PRO A 205 14.13 17.45 -16.77
N PHE A 206 15.05 16.81 -16.06
CA PHE A 206 16.41 16.63 -16.58
C PHE A 206 16.49 15.32 -17.38
N ILE A 207 17.02 15.44 -18.59
CA ILE A 207 16.96 14.39 -19.60
C ILE A 207 18.31 13.69 -19.68
N ASP A 208 18.32 12.37 -19.84
CA ASP A 208 19.53 11.66 -20.20
C ASP A 208 20.05 12.12 -21.57
N THR A 209 21.34 11.90 -21.86
CA THR A 209 21.96 12.35 -23.12
C THR A 209 21.25 11.76 -24.35
N ALA A 210 20.62 10.58 -24.22
CA ALA A 210 19.91 9.91 -25.28
C ALA A 210 18.44 10.35 -25.43
N ARG A 211 17.87 11.19 -24.55
CA ARG A 211 16.45 11.60 -24.57
C ARG A 211 15.44 10.46 -24.48
N THR A 212 15.81 9.43 -23.74
CA THR A 212 14.97 8.26 -23.46
C THR A 212 14.43 8.25 -22.05
N THR A 213 15.05 8.99 -21.13
CA THR A 213 14.65 9.06 -19.73
C THR A 213 14.41 10.50 -19.28
N TYR A 214 13.23 10.73 -18.73
CA TYR A 214 12.79 11.99 -18.14
C TYR A 214 12.78 11.86 -16.64
N ASN A 215 13.60 12.66 -15.94
CA ASN A 215 13.70 12.59 -14.50
C ASN A 215 13.15 13.87 -13.86
N TYR A 216 12.40 13.67 -12.79
CA TYR A 216 11.74 14.69 -12.02
C TYR A 216 12.19 14.57 -10.57
N LYS A 217 12.20 15.69 -9.86
CA LYS A 217 12.56 15.72 -8.45
C LYS A 217 11.66 16.69 -7.69
N ILE A 218 11.31 16.29 -6.48
CA ILE A 218 10.67 17.14 -5.47
C ILE A 218 11.73 17.37 -4.40
N GLN A 219 12.15 18.61 -4.19
CA GLN A 219 13.14 18.89 -3.14
C GLN A 219 12.53 18.69 -1.75
N ASN A 220 13.38 18.39 -0.78
CA ASN A 220 13.01 18.37 0.62
C ASN A 220 12.48 19.74 1.11
N ASN A 221 11.88 19.73 2.30
CA ASN A 221 11.26 20.86 2.99
C ASN A 221 9.95 21.41 2.37
N GLY A 222 9.55 20.93 1.20
CA GLY A 222 8.23 21.21 0.65
C GLY A 222 7.12 20.68 1.57
N LYS A 223 6.07 21.47 1.76
CA LYS A 223 4.84 21.07 2.47
C LYS A 223 3.60 21.49 1.70
N ILE A 224 2.65 20.58 1.58
CA ILE A 224 1.32 20.79 1.02
C ILE A 224 0.31 20.43 2.12
N SER A 225 -0.61 21.35 2.40
CA SER A 225 -1.67 21.19 3.38
C SER A 225 -3.02 21.50 2.75
N THR A 226 -4.05 20.79 3.18
CA THR A 226 -5.44 21.02 2.79
C THR A 226 -6.34 21.07 4.01
N THR A 227 -7.36 21.92 3.97
CA THR A 227 -8.48 21.97 4.92
C THR A 227 -9.78 21.93 4.12
N ASN A 228 -10.57 20.88 4.28
CA ASN A 228 -11.84 20.73 3.55
C ASN A 228 -13.01 21.44 4.29
N LEU A 229 -14.19 21.48 3.67
CA LEU A 229 -15.42 22.04 4.24
C LEU A 229 -15.85 21.47 5.60
N LYS A 230 -15.37 20.26 5.96
CA LYS A 230 -15.62 19.64 7.28
C LYS A 230 -14.57 20.05 8.32
N ASN A 231 -13.71 21.02 8.01
CA ASN A 231 -12.55 21.43 8.79
C ASN A 231 -11.56 20.28 9.06
N GLN A 232 -11.55 19.25 8.21
CA GLN A 232 -10.57 18.19 8.30
C GLN A 232 -9.29 18.67 7.62
N THR A 233 -8.19 18.59 8.36
CA THR A 233 -6.87 19.03 7.89
C THR A 233 -6.03 17.82 7.54
N ALA A 234 -5.30 17.90 6.43
CA ALA A 234 -4.32 16.90 6.06
C ALA A 234 -3.09 17.55 5.43
N SER A 235 -1.92 16.94 5.58
CA SER A 235 -0.70 17.46 4.98
C SER A 235 0.30 16.39 4.58
N PHE A 236 1.04 16.69 3.52
CA PHE A 236 2.27 16.02 3.15
C PHE A 236 3.45 16.97 3.31
N SER A 237 4.56 16.46 3.82
CA SER A 237 5.85 17.16 3.81
C SER A 237 6.99 16.21 3.49
N PHE A 238 8.06 16.74 2.91
CA PHE A 238 9.20 15.95 2.46
C PHE A 238 10.43 16.27 3.32
N THR A 239 10.98 15.27 3.99
CA THR A 239 12.22 15.44 4.78
C THR A 239 13.48 15.09 3.97
N ALA A 240 13.31 14.46 2.81
CA ALA A 240 14.37 14.16 1.86
C ALA A 240 13.89 14.41 0.42
N ASP A 241 14.84 14.56 -0.49
CA ASP A 241 14.55 14.71 -1.91
C ASP A 241 13.87 13.44 -2.44
N SER A 242 12.78 13.64 -3.16
CA SER A 242 12.00 12.58 -3.81
C SER A 242 12.16 12.67 -5.32
N THR A 243 12.03 11.55 -6.02
CA THR A 243 12.29 11.47 -7.46
C THR A 243 11.19 10.73 -8.19
N ALA A 244 10.93 11.09 -9.44
CA ALA A 244 10.16 10.29 -10.37
C ALA A 244 10.90 10.20 -11.70
N SER A 245 10.67 9.15 -12.47
CA SER A 245 11.24 9.01 -13.80
C SER A 245 10.28 8.35 -14.77
N ILE A 246 10.37 8.72 -16.04
CA ILE A 246 9.63 8.08 -17.13
C ILE A 246 10.65 7.67 -18.20
N VAL A 247 10.60 6.42 -18.63
CA VAL A 247 11.54 5.81 -19.56
C VAL A 247 10.81 5.34 -20.81
N TYR A 248 11.33 5.70 -21.97
CA TYR A 248 10.81 5.34 -23.28
C TYR A 248 11.81 4.51 -24.08
N THR A 249 11.34 3.83 -25.13
CA THR A 249 12.22 3.03 -26.00
C THR A 249 13.07 3.90 -26.92
N LEU A 250 12.44 4.90 -27.54
CA LEU A 250 13.06 5.73 -28.57
C LEU A 250 13.31 7.13 -28.04
N ALA A 251 14.36 7.78 -28.55
CA ALA A 251 14.69 9.16 -28.24
C ALA A 251 13.68 10.11 -28.88
N ASP A 252 13.00 10.92 -28.07
CA ASP A 252 12.11 12.00 -28.55
C ASP A 252 11.81 12.98 -27.42
N THR A 253 11.41 14.21 -27.74
CA THR A 253 10.92 15.25 -26.81
C THR A 253 9.51 14.94 -26.31
N MET A 254 9.17 15.31 -25.07
CA MET A 254 7.81 15.07 -24.53
C MET A 254 6.68 15.60 -25.42
N GLU A 255 6.87 16.76 -26.03
CA GLU A 255 5.89 17.40 -26.93
C GLU A 255 5.53 16.56 -28.17
N ASN A 256 6.42 15.65 -28.60
CA ASN A 256 6.23 14.83 -29.79
C ASN A 256 5.87 13.37 -29.47
N ARG A 257 5.73 13.01 -28.19
CA ARG A 257 5.48 11.62 -27.81
C ARG A 257 4.02 11.26 -27.90
N GLU A 258 3.74 10.24 -28.69
CA GLU A 258 2.44 9.56 -28.76
C GLU A 258 2.51 8.13 -28.16
N ASP A 259 3.71 7.63 -27.85
CA ASP A 259 3.92 6.28 -27.34
C ASP A 259 3.75 6.17 -25.82
N ILE A 260 3.32 4.98 -25.35
CA ILE A 260 3.28 4.69 -23.91
C ILE A 260 4.71 4.40 -23.43
N PRO A 261 5.14 5.01 -22.30
CA PRO A 261 6.45 4.75 -21.74
C PRO A 261 6.64 3.28 -21.38
N ASN A 262 7.87 2.78 -21.52
CA ASN A 262 8.24 1.43 -21.14
C ASN A 262 8.23 1.25 -19.61
N GLN A 263 8.56 2.29 -18.87
CA GLN A 263 8.62 2.26 -17.41
C GLN A 263 8.34 3.65 -16.83
N ALA A 264 7.61 3.69 -15.74
CA ALA A 264 7.51 4.86 -14.87
C ALA A 264 7.95 4.46 -13.46
N THR A 265 8.75 5.30 -12.81
CA THR A 265 9.17 5.09 -11.43
C THR A 265 8.85 6.31 -10.58
N MET A 266 8.50 6.07 -9.33
CA MET A 266 8.35 7.10 -8.30
C MET A 266 9.04 6.59 -7.03
N SER A 267 9.80 7.45 -6.37
CA SER A 267 10.43 7.18 -5.07
C SER A 267 10.29 8.43 -4.21
N LEU A 268 9.31 8.39 -3.31
CA LEU A 268 9.11 9.41 -2.29
C LEU A 268 9.90 9.02 -1.05
N LYS A 269 10.86 9.86 -0.66
CA LYS A 269 11.74 9.62 0.49
C LYS A 269 11.40 10.56 1.62
N GLY A 270 11.31 10.00 2.83
CA GLY A 270 11.06 10.80 4.02
C GLY A 270 9.75 11.60 3.96
N LEU A 271 8.70 11.00 3.39
CA LEU A 271 7.37 11.58 3.30
C LEU A 271 6.70 11.54 4.67
N SER A 272 6.29 12.68 5.21
CA SER A 272 5.50 12.78 6.44
C SER A 272 4.07 13.17 6.12
N PHE A 273 3.13 12.29 6.46
CA PHE A 273 1.70 12.54 6.44
C PHE A 273 1.19 12.90 7.83
N GLU A 274 0.37 13.94 7.93
CA GLU A 274 -0.29 14.34 9.17
C GLU A 274 -1.76 14.69 8.92
N SER A 275 -2.67 14.08 9.68
CA SER A 275 -4.12 14.36 9.65
C SER A 275 -4.79 13.83 10.92
N ALA A 276 -5.71 14.59 11.52
CA ALA A 276 -6.53 14.15 12.68
C ALA A 276 -5.76 13.42 13.81
N GLY A 277 -4.54 13.86 14.13
CA GLY A 277 -3.68 13.24 15.16
C GLY A 277 -2.93 11.97 14.72
N VAL A 278 -3.14 11.51 13.49
CA VAL A 278 -2.36 10.46 12.83
C VAL A 278 -1.12 11.09 12.22
N LYS A 279 0.04 10.49 12.48
CA LYS A 279 1.32 10.88 11.88
C LYS A 279 2.03 9.68 11.29
N ALA A 280 2.10 9.60 9.96
CA ALA A 280 2.85 8.55 9.27
C ALA A 280 4.14 9.14 8.69
N ASN A 281 5.28 8.67 9.19
CA ASN A 281 6.60 9.00 8.64
C ASN A 281 7.05 7.86 7.75
N LEU A 282 6.88 8.02 6.45
CA LEU A 282 7.22 7.05 5.42
C LEU A 282 8.65 7.31 4.96
N ALA A 283 9.56 6.44 5.40
CA ALA A 283 10.96 6.48 4.98
C ALA A 283 11.09 6.25 3.47
N GLU A 284 10.25 5.38 2.91
CA GLU A 284 10.19 5.08 1.49
C GLU A 284 8.75 4.79 1.05
N VAL A 285 8.29 5.48 0.02
CA VAL A 285 7.16 5.06 -0.82
C VAL A 285 7.68 4.97 -2.24
N SER A 286 7.82 3.76 -2.79
CA SER A 286 8.28 3.61 -4.16
C SER A 286 7.34 2.77 -5.00
N LEU A 287 7.19 3.16 -6.26
CA LEU A 287 6.32 2.52 -7.25
C LEU A 287 7.12 2.37 -8.54
N ILE A 288 7.09 1.19 -9.13
CA ILE A 288 7.59 0.94 -10.49
C ILE A 288 6.44 0.40 -11.30
N ALA A 289 6.01 1.15 -12.31
CA ALA A 289 5.09 0.67 -13.34
C ALA A 289 5.87 0.32 -14.60
N LYS A 290 5.49 -0.76 -15.27
CA LYS A 290 6.11 -1.22 -16.52
C LYS A 290 5.05 -1.42 -17.58
N LYS A 291 5.44 -1.19 -18.84
CA LYS A 291 4.58 -1.46 -19.98
C LYS A 291 4.33 -2.97 -20.07
N ALA A 292 3.05 -3.33 -20.19
CA ALA A 292 2.58 -4.66 -20.48
C ALA A 292 1.74 -4.61 -21.77
N ILE A 293 1.77 -5.72 -22.52
CA ILE A 293 0.99 -5.88 -23.76
C ILE A 293 -0.05 -6.97 -23.49
N PHE A 294 -1.32 -6.63 -23.51
CA PHE A 294 -2.42 -7.57 -23.34
C PHE A 294 -3.00 -7.94 -24.69
N ASN A 295 -3.33 -9.21 -24.91
CA ASN A 295 -4.08 -9.68 -26.07
C ASN A 295 -5.45 -10.21 -25.60
N ASN A 296 -6.55 -9.62 -26.08
CA ASN A 296 -7.90 -10.04 -25.72
C ASN A 296 -8.59 -10.88 -26.81
N GLY A 297 -7.85 -11.33 -27.82
CA GLY A 297 -8.34 -12.14 -28.94
C GLY A 297 -8.94 -11.32 -30.08
N THR A 298 -9.17 -10.02 -29.86
CA THR A 298 -9.61 -9.07 -30.90
C THR A 298 -8.55 -8.03 -31.23
N GLY A 299 -7.58 -7.81 -30.34
CA GLY A 299 -6.43 -6.94 -30.56
C GLY A 299 -5.46 -6.93 -29.38
N THR A 300 -4.43 -6.09 -29.50
CA THR A 300 -3.46 -5.84 -28.43
C THR A 300 -3.71 -4.48 -27.77
N LEU A 301 -3.60 -4.44 -26.45
CA LEU A 301 -3.66 -3.22 -25.65
C LEU A 301 -2.33 -3.05 -24.90
N GLU A 302 -1.68 -1.91 -25.07
CA GLU A 302 -0.51 -1.54 -24.27
C GLU A 302 -0.96 -0.73 -23.04
N GLN A 303 -0.43 -1.05 -21.86
CA GLN A 303 -0.73 -0.31 -20.64
C GLN A 303 0.46 -0.35 -19.67
N LEU A 304 0.68 0.74 -18.93
CA LEU A 304 1.52 0.71 -17.75
C LEU A 304 0.80 -0.01 -16.60
N ILE A 305 1.40 -1.06 -16.06
CA ILE A 305 0.88 -1.73 -14.87
C ILE A 305 1.87 -1.61 -13.69
N PRO A 306 1.38 -1.37 -12.45
CA PRO A 306 2.20 -1.46 -11.26
C PRO A 306 2.88 -2.82 -11.14
N SER A 307 4.21 -2.84 -11.15
CA SER A 307 5.03 -4.04 -11.09
C SER A 307 5.81 -4.18 -9.78
N GLU A 308 6.05 -3.08 -9.08
CA GLU A 308 6.62 -3.08 -7.73
C GLU A 308 6.03 -1.91 -6.93
N LEU A 309 5.68 -2.16 -5.67
CA LEU A 309 5.29 -1.16 -4.70
C LEU A 309 6.04 -1.44 -3.40
N VAL A 310 6.67 -0.42 -2.82
CA VAL A 310 7.31 -0.49 -1.50
C VAL A 310 6.73 0.61 -0.63
N LEU A 311 6.39 0.25 0.59
CA LEU A 311 5.91 1.16 1.62
C LEU A 311 6.63 0.84 2.93
N LYS A 312 7.51 1.74 3.35
CA LYS A 312 8.28 1.60 4.60
C LYS A 312 8.12 2.82 5.47
N GLY A 313 7.82 2.63 6.74
CA GLY A 313 7.73 3.74 7.66
C GLY A 313 7.14 3.41 9.01
N LEU A 314 6.92 4.48 9.76
CA LEU A 314 6.37 4.46 11.10
C LEU A 314 5.03 5.21 11.12
N VAL A 315 3.96 4.51 11.47
CA VAL A 315 2.66 5.12 11.73
C VAL A 315 2.53 5.34 13.23
N ASN A 316 2.32 6.59 13.64
CA ASN A 316 2.10 6.98 15.02
C ASN A 316 0.66 7.43 15.17
N TYR A 317 0.02 6.91 16.22
CA TYR A 317 -1.31 7.34 16.62
C TYR A 317 -1.42 7.25 18.14
N GLN A 318 -1.84 8.34 18.77
CA GLN A 318 -1.82 8.48 20.23
C GLN A 318 -0.43 8.19 20.82
N GLN A 319 -0.30 7.25 21.75
CA GLN A 319 0.97 6.87 22.39
C GLN A 319 1.58 5.61 21.75
N GLU A 320 1.06 5.16 20.61
CA GLU A 320 1.50 3.94 19.95
C GLU A 320 2.18 4.22 18.61
N SER A 321 3.12 3.34 18.28
CA SER A 321 3.88 3.39 17.05
C SER A 321 3.93 2.00 16.43
N LEU A 322 3.59 1.92 15.15
CA LEU A 322 3.62 0.69 14.35
C LEU A 322 4.57 0.91 13.19
N ASN A 323 5.63 0.10 13.16
CA ASN A 323 6.55 0.06 12.04
C ASN A 323 6.00 -0.89 10.96
N LEU A 324 5.98 -0.40 9.73
CA LEU A 324 5.51 -1.07 8.52
C LEU A 324 6.66 -1.16 7.53
N ASP A 325 6.91 -2.36 7.01
CA ASP A 325 7.72 -2.60 5.83
C ASP A 325 6.94 -3.54 4.92
N ALA A 326 6.37 -2.99 3.85
CA ALA A 326 5.59 -3.73 2.88
C ALA A 326 6.22 -3.62 1.50
N LYS A 327 6.25 -4.73 0.79
CA LYS A 327 6.66 -4.81 -0.60
C LYS A 327 5.73 -5.72 -1.38
N PHE A 328 5.16 -5.20 -2.44
CA PHE A 328 4.48 -5.96 -3.47
C PHE A 328 5.33 -5.99 -4.74
N ASN A 329 5.36 -7.12 -5.44
CA ASN A 329 5.97 -7.18 -6.76
C ASN A 329 5.25 -8.18 -7.67
N LEU A 330 5.12 -7.84 -8.95
CA LEU A 330 4.76 -8.78 -10.00
C LEU A 330 6.02 -9.51 -10.47
N ASN A 331 5.91 -10.82 -10.64
CA ASN A 331 6.98 -11.68 -11.15
C ASN A 331 6.79 -12.00 -12.64
N ASN A 332 5.70 -11.53 -13.27
CA ASN A 332 5.47 -11.70 -14.70
C ASN A 332 6.57 -11.04 -15.52
N ASP A 333 6.94 -11.68 -16.63
CA ASP A 333 7.74 -11.07 -17.68
C ASP A 333 6.84 -10.18 -18.53
N LEU A 334 6.72 -8.90 -18.12
CA LEU A 334 5.84 -7.92 -18.77
C LEU A 334 6.31 -7.50 -20.16
N SER A 335 7.49 -7.93 -20.60
CA SER A 335 7.94 -7.74 -21.98
C SER A 335 7.25 -8.66 -22.99
N LYS A 336 6.58 -9.71 -22.49
CA LYS A 336 5.83 -10.67 -23.29
C LYS A 336 4.34 -10.32 -23.30
N VAL A 337 3.67 -10.70 -24.40
CA VAL A 337 2.22 -10.55 -24.52
C VAL A 337 1.51 -11.45 -23.49
N ILE A 338 0.63 -10.84 -22.70
CA ILE A 338 -0.26 -11.51 -21.75
C ILE A 338 -1.60 -11.76 -22.45
N ASP A 339 -1.94 -13.02 -22.71
CA ASP A 339 -3.17 -13.39 -23.42
C ASP A 339 -4.34 -13.61 -22.46
N VAL A 340 -5.35 -12.75 -22.53
CA VAL A 340 -6.57 -12.76 -21.72
C VAL A 340 -7.81 -13.22 -22.51
N SER A 341 -7.63 -13.67 -23.76
CA SER A 341 -8.71 -13.94 -24.72
C SER A 341 -9.56 -15.17 -24.42
N ALA A 342 -9.00 -16.17 -23.72
CA ALA A 342 -9.63 -17.48 -23.57
C ALA A 342 -10.58 -17.62 -22.37
N GLY A 343 -10.87 -16.55 -21.63
CA GLY A 343 -11.74 -16.60 -20.44
C GLY A 343 -11.24 -17.54 -19.33
N GLN A 344 -10.01 -18.06 -19.45
CA GLN A 344 -9.35 -18.93 -18.48
C GLN A 344 -7.91 -18.45 -18.32
N GLU A 345 -7.58 -17.96 -17.12
CA GLU A 345 -6.21 -17.67 -16.72
C GLU A 345 -5.43 -18.98 -16.64
N THR A 346 -4.61 -19.28 -17.65
CA THR A 346 -3.65 -20.38 -17.60
C THR A 346 -2.42 -19.97 -16.79
N SER A 347 -1.60 -20.92 -16.34
CA SER A 347 -0.34 -20.62 -15.62
C SER A 347 0.67 -19.78 -16.41
N THR A 348 0.46 -19.59 -17.72
CA THR A 348 1.27 -18.71 -18.59
C THR A 348 0.68 -17.31 -18.78
N ASN A 349 -0.59 -17.12 -18.44
CA ASN A 349 -1.34 -15.86 -18.60
C ASN A 349 -1.81 -15.29 -17.24
N PHE A 350 -1.32 -15.88 -16.15
CA PHE A 350 -1.69 -15.59 -14.77
C PHE A 350 -0.80 -14.51 -14.14
N ILE A 351 -1.39 -13.60 -13.35
CA ILE A 351 -0.64 -12.59 -12.60
C ILE A 351 0.09 -13.26 -11.44
N ASN A 352 1.38 -13.52 -11.65
CA ASN A 352 2.29 -14.03 -10.64
C ASN A 352 2.78 -12.85 -9.79
N ALA A 353 2.51 -12.85 -8.50
CA ALA A 353 2.81 -11.74 -7.60
C ALA A 353 3.46 -12.24 -6.32
N ASN A 354 4.21 -11.40 -5.61
CA ASN A 354 4.58 -11.58 -4.20
C ASN A 354 4.08 -10.39 -3.39
N LEU A 355 3.76 -10.66 -2.12
CA LEU A 355 3.48 -9.67 -1.09
C LEU A 355 4.29 -10.01 0.15
N ASN A 356 5.17 -9.12 0.55
CA ASN A 356 5.92 -9.20 1.80
C ASN A 356 5.43 -8.08 2.72
N VAL A 357 5.07 -8.40 3.94
CA VAL A 357 4.63 -7.42 4.94
C VAL A 357 5.26 -7.76 6.28
N LYS A 358 5.99 -6.80 6.84
CA LYS A 358 6.51 -6.85 8.19
C LYS A 358 5.90 -5.74 9.02
N LEU A 359 5.24 -6.14 10.10
CA LEU A 359 4.68 -5.27 11.12
C LEU A 359 5.45 -5.48 12.42
N SER A 360 5.80 -4.38 13.09
CA SER A 360 6.46 -4.46 14.39
C SER A 360 6.12 -3.27 15.27
N GLY A 361 6.09 -3.49 16.58
CA GLY A 361 5.72 -2.49 17.56
C GLY A 361 5.69 -3.08 18.95
N ASN A 362 4.86 -2.52 19.83
CA ASN A 362 4.68 -3.01 21.19
C ASN A 362 3.21 -3.36 21.46
N LEU A 363 2.98 -4.54 22.02
CA LEU A 363 1.69 -4.98 22.55
C LEU A 363 1.54 -4.46 23.97
N LYS A 364 0.35 -3.96 24.29
CA LYS A 364 -0.07 -3.78 25.68
C LYS A 364 -0.54 -5.14 26.19
N GLY A 365 0.29 -5.80 26.99
CA GLY A 365 -0.12 -7.03 27.68
C GLY A 365 -1.10 -6.73 28.82
N ALA A 366 -1.69 -7.78 29.40
CA ALA A 366 -2.57 -7.70 30.58
C ALA A 366 -1.96 -6.94 31.79
N ASN A 367 -0.63 -6.75 31.80
CA ASN A 367 0.13 -6.19 32.92
C ASN A 367 0.73 -4.79 32.66
N ALA A 368 0.22 -4.03 31.69
CA ALA A 368 0.63 -2.65 31.35
C ALA A 368 2.09 -2.45 30.85
N VAL A 369 2.97 -3.46 30.94
CA VAL A 369 4.34 -3.38 30.38
C VAL A 369 4.29 -3.57 28.86
N PRO A 370 4.81 -2.60 28.07
CA PRO A 370 4.94 -2.75 26.62
C PRO A 370 5.80 -3.97 26.26
N THR A 371 5.25 -4.91 25.48
CA THR A 371 5.94 -6.12 25.04
C THR A 371 6.20 -6.04 23.53
N PRO A 372 7.45 -6.16 23.05
CA PRO A 372 7.73 -6.05 21.63
C PRO A 372 7.14 -7.23 20.84
N PHE A 373 6.67 -6.94 19.63
CA PHE A 373 6.22 -7.96 18.68
C PHE A 373 6.73 -7.69 17.27
N SER A 374 6.79 -8.74 16.46
CA SER A 374 7.00 -8.68 15.03
C SER A 374 6.15 -9.75 14.34
N ILE A 375 5.49 -9.39 13.25
CA ILE A 375 4.82 -10.29 12.32
C ILE A 375 5.44 -10.06 10.95
N ASP A 376 6.01 -11.10 10.36
CA ASP A 376 6.57 -11.09 9.01
C ASP A 376 5.76 -12.05 8.14
N ILE A 377 5.23 -11.57 7.02
CA ILE A 377 4.36 -12.30 6.11
C ILE A 377 4.99 -12.29 4.73
N ALA A 378 5.25 -13.46 4.16
CA ALA A 378 5.66 -13.64 2.78
C ALA A 378 4.63 -14.48 2.02
N ALA A 379 3.86 -13.81 1.18
CA ALA A 379 2.90 -14.35 0.24
C ALA A 379 3.39 -14.16 -1.22
N ARG A 380 2.83 -14.95 -2.13
CA ARG A 380 3.06 -15.07 -3.59
C ARG A 380 1.98 -15.79 -4.44
N ARG A 381 1.17 -15.11 -5.24
CA ARG A 381 0.30 -15.86 -6.15
C ARG A 381 1.14 -16.38 -7.29
N ALA A 382 1.19 -17.70 -7.51
CA ALA A 382 1.87 -18.27 -8.67
C ALA A 382 0.98 -19.17 -9.53
N GLU A 383 -0.19 -19.55 -9.00
CA GLU A 383 -1.19 -20.36 -9.68
C GLU A 383 -2.56 -19.74 -9.48
N PHE A 384 -3.45 -19.91 -10.46
CA PHE A 384 -4.82 -19.39 -10.40
C PHE A 384 -5.59 -19.92 -9.18
N THR A 385 -5.50 -21.23 -8.95
CA THR A 385 -6.27 -21.96 -7.94
C THR A 385 -5.55 -22.12 -6.61
N LYS A 386 -4.28 -21.70 -6.50
CA LYS A 386 -3.47 -21.93 -5.29
C LYS A 386 -2.74 -20.70 -4.78
N GLY A 387 -2.61 -20.69 -3.46
CA GLY A 387 -1.86 -19.72 -2.69
C GLY A 387 -1.13 -20.38 -1.53
N THR A 388 -0.18 -19.68 -0.97
CA THR A 388 0.60 -20.07 0.21
C THR A 388 0.92 -18.82 1.06
N ALA A 389 1.44 -18.97 2.26
CA ALA A 389 2.05 -17.85 2.96
C ALA A 389 3.03 -18.42 3.97
N ALA A 390 4.16 -17.76 4.16
CA ALA A 390 4.98 -17.98 5.35
C ALA A 390 4.73 -16.81 6.30
N VAL A 391 4.42 -17.10 7.55
CA VAL A 391 4.20 -16.10 8.60
C VAL A 391 5.12 -16.40 9.77
N ALA A 392 6.06 -15.50 10.07
CA ALA A 392 6.86 -15.56 11.29
C ALA A 392 6.23 -14.63 12.33
N VAL A 393 5.83 -15.19 13.47
CA VAL A 393 5.27 -14.44 14.60
C VAL A 393 6.26 -14.47 15.74
N ILE A 394 6.65 -13.29 16.21
CA ILE A 394 7.56 -13.12 17.34
C ILE A 394 6.89 -12.21 18.37
N VAL A 395 6.82 -12.68 19.61
CA VAL A 395 6.35 -11.89 20.76
C VAL A 395 7.31 -12.12 21.92
N ASP A 396 7.94 -11.05 22.40
CA ASP A 396 9.06 -11.15 23.36
C ASP A 396 10.13 -12.13 22.83
N LYS A 397 10.40 -13.21 23.56
CA LYS A 397 11.34 -14.29 23.22
C LYS A 397 10.70 -15.50 22.56
N ASN A 398 9.37 -15.49 22.38
CA ASN A 398 8.62 -16.59 21.75
C ASN A 398 8.53 -16.36 20.25
N ALA A 399 8.79 -17.40 19.47
CA ALA A 399 8.72 -17.35 18.02
C ALA A 399 8.05 -18.60 17.44
N LEU A 400 7.18 -18.40 16.45
CA LEU A 400 6.55 -19.46 15.66
C LEU A 400 6.65 -19.12 14.18
N ASP A 401 6.86 -20.16 13.37
CA ASP A 401 6.77 -20.09 11.92
C ASP A 401 5.50 -20.80 11.49
N ILE A 402 4.68 -20.16 10.68
CA ILE A 402 3.40 -20.69 10.21
C ILE A 402 3.44 -20.71 8.69
N GLU A 403 3.21 -21.88 8.09
CA GLU A 403 3.04 -22.04 6.66
C GLU A 403 1.57 -22.25 6.36
N LEU A 404 0.99 -21.42 5.49
CA LEU A 404 -0.38 -21.56 5.01
C LEU A 404 -0.35 -22.01 3.55
N THR A 405 -1.33 -22.81 3.14
CA THR A 405 -1.59 -23.18 1.75
C THR A 405 -3.07 -23.10 1.48
N ALA A 406 -3.47 -22.21 0.59
CA ALA A 406 -4.82 -22.10 0.09
C ALA A 406 -4.96 -22.87 -1.24
N LYS A 407 -6.05 -23.60 -1.39
CA LYS A 407 -6.44 -24.29 -2.62
C LYS A 407 -7.85 -23.87 -3.02
N ASP A 408 -8.17 -24.10 -4.29
CA ASP A 408 -9.48 -23.85 -4.87
C ASP A 408 -9.89 -22.37 -4.73
N LEU A 409 -8.91 -21.46 -4.92
CA LEU A 409 -9.09 -20.00 -4.84
C LEU A 409 -10.08 -19.43 -5.87
N ASP A 410 -10.38 -20.22 -6.90
CA ASP A 410 -11.35 -19.95 -7.95
C ASP A 410 -12.76 -20.46 -7.64
N GLN A 411 -12.94 -21.12 -6.49
CA GLN A 411 -14.20 -21.69 -6.04
C GLN A 411 -14.80 -20.86 -4.89
N GLU A 412 -16.10 -21.06 -4.63
CA GLU A 412 -16.82 -20.40 -3.53
C GLU A 412 -16.27 -20.79 -2.14
N HIS A 413 -15.81 -22.04 -2.01
CA HIS A 413 -15.27 -22.59 -0.76
C HIS A 413 -13.79 -22.92 -0.93
N GLN A 414 -12.94 -22.25 -0.17
CA GLN A 414 -11.49 -22.35 -0.27
C GLN A 414 -10.95 -23.20 0.87
N ILE A 415 -10.07 -24.15 0.56
CA ILE A 415 -9.44 -24.98 1.59
C ILE A 415 -8.13 -24.33 2.02
N ILE A 416 -8.03 -23.99 3.31
CA ILE A 416 -6.82 -23.44 3.91
C ILE A 416 -6.17 -24.50 4.80
N ALA A 417 -5.03 -25.01 4.36
CA ALA A 417 -4.14 -25.85 5.17
C ALA A 417 -3.11 -24.97 5.90
N GLY A 418 -2.67 -25.42 7.08
CA GLY A 418 -1.69 -24.72 7.91
C GLY A 418 -0.68 -25.66 8.55
N VAL A 419 0.58 -25.24 8.67
CA VAL A 419 1.62 -25.92 9.45
C VAL A 419 2.24 -24.93 10.42
N ILE A 420 2.10 -25.16 11.71
CA ILE A 420 2.72 -24.34 12.76
C ILE A 420 4.00 -25.05 13.22
N LYS A 421 5.12 -24.34 13.21
CA LYS A 421 6.46 -24.87 13.52
C LYS A 421 7.12 -24.05 14.62
N HIS A 422 7.86 -24.74 15.48
CA HIS A 422 8.79 -24.14 16.41
C HIS A 422 10.22 -24.42 15.94
N LYS A 423 11.15 -23.50 16.22
CA LYS A 423 12.58 -23.61 15.83
C LYS A 423 13.31 -24.85 16.35
N ASN A 424 12.72 -25.56 17.30
CA ASN A 424 13.26 -26.81 17.86
C ASN A 424 12.90 -28.06 17.01
N GLY A 425 12.15 -27.88 15.92
CA GLY A 425 11.72 -28.97 15.02
C GLY A 425 10.37 -29.59 15.35
N ALA A 426 9.65 -29.11 16.38
CA ALA A 426 8.28 -29.50 16.64
C ALA A 426 7.30 -28.79 15.70
N SER A 427 6.25 -29.48 15.27
CA SER A 427 5.25 -28.93 14.37
C SER A 427 3.85 -29.53 14.53
N ILE A 428 2.83 -28.79 14.10
CA ILE A 428 1.43 -29.24 13.97
C ILE A 428 0.98 -28.94 12.54
N SER A 429 0.45 -29.95 11.84
CA SER A 429 -0.10 -29.79 10.49
C SER A 429 -1.62 -29.96 10.52
N ILE A 430 -2.32 -28.99 9.94
CA ILE A 430 -3.77 -28.90 9.84
C ILE A 430 -4.11 -28.87 8.35
N ALA A 431 -4.87 -29.86 7.87
CA ALA A 431 -5.21 -29.97 6.45
C ALA A 431 -6.31 -28.98 6.02
N ASP A 432 -7.22 -28.67 6.94
CA ASP A 432 -8.31 -27.73 6.74
C ASP A 432 -8.56 -27.01 8.08
N VAL A 433 -8.25 -25.72 8.11
CA VAL A 433 -8.39 -24.88 9.30
C VAL A 433 -9.86 -24.65 9.65
N GLU A 434 -10.75 -24.57 8.66
CA GLU A 434 -12.18 -24.33 8.87
C GLU A 434 -12.85 -25.59 9.45
N ASN A 435 -12.57 -26.74 8.85
CA ASN A 435 -13.13 -28.03 9.26
C ASN A 435 -12.21 -28.81 10.22
N PHE A 436 -11.40 -28.10 11.01
CA PHE A 436 -10.45 -28.72 11.93
C PHE A 436 -11.14 -29.63 12.96
N THR A 437 -10.67 -30.87 13.06
CA THR A 437 -11.12 -31.86 14.05
C THR A 437 -10.00 -32.23 15.02
N SER A 438 -8.87 -32.67 14.48
CA SER A 438 -7.68 -33.05 15.24
C SER A 438 -6.41 -32.91 14.39
N ALA A 439 -5.26 -32.77 15.06
CA ALA A 439 -3.94 -32.83 14.44
C ALA A 439 -2.92 -33.43 15.41
N ASN A 440 -1.92 -34.11 14.87
CA ASN A 440 -0.81 -34.61 15.67
C ASN A 440 0.24 -33.52 15.88
N ILE A 441 0.84 -33.52 17.08
CA ILE A 441 2.03 -32.73 17.38
C ILE A 441 3.23 -33.62 17.10
N ALA A 442 3.97 -33.28 16.03
CA ALA A 442 5.06 -34.10 15.55
C ALA A 442 6.43 -33.46 15.82
N VAL A 443 7.43 -34.29 16.06
CA VAL A 443 8.86 -33.91 16.02
C VAL A 443 9.56 -34.90 15.10
N SER A 444 10.24 -34.41 14.08
CA SER A 444 10.90 -35.26 13.06
C SER A 444 9.96 -36.33 12.47
N GLY A 445 8.69 -35.96 12.26
CA GLY A 445 7.66 -36.84 11.68
C GLY A 445 7.00 -37.85 12.64
N LYS A 446 7.46 -37.95 13.89
CA LYS A 446 6.85 -38.83 14.91
C LYS A 446 5.89 -38.05 15.80
N SER A 447 4.71 -38.61 16.08
CA SER A 447 3.71 -37.99 16.96
C SER A 447 4.06 -38.13 18.44
N TYR A 448 4.00 -37.02 19.18
CA TYR A 448 4.23 -36.94 20.62
C TYR A 448 3.02 -36.40 21.40
N GLY A 449 1.93 -36.10 20.69
CA GLY A 449 0.65 -35.70 21.27
C GLY A 449 -0.38 -35.42 20.19
N THR A 450 -1.62 -35.23 20.61
CA THR A 450 -2.75 -34.92 19.72
C THR A 450 -3.45 -33.66 20.21
N LEU A 451 -3.61 -32.71 19.29
CA LEU A 451 -4.47 -31.55 19.43
C LEU A 451 -5.87 -31.90 18.94
N THR A 452 -6.90 -31.62 19.73
CA THR A 452 -8.31 -31.78 19.37
C THR A 452 -9.11 -30.56 19.78
N LYS A 453 -10.34 -30.45 19.26
CA LYS A 453 -11.34 -29.48 19.73
C LYS A 453 -12.36 -30.22 20.61
N ASN A 454 -12.50 -29.80 21.86
CA ASN A 454 -13.49 -30.41 22.76
C ASN A 454 -14.92 -29.92 22.47
N SER A 455 -15.91 -30.51 23.13
CA SER A 455 -17.34 -30.17 22.97
C SER A 455 -17.68 -28.71 23.34
N SER A 456 -16.86 -28.07 24.17
CA SER A 456 -16.96 -26.65 24.51
C SER A 456 -16.27 -25.73 23.49
N GLY A 457 -15.72 -26.30 22.41
CA GLY A 457 -15.02 -25.58 21.36
C GLY A 457 -13.59 -25.15 21.72
N GLN A 458 -13.05 -25.61 22.86
CA GLN A 458 -11.69 -25.32 23.29
C GLN A 458 -10.69 -26.28 22.65
N TYR A 459 -9.49 -25.78 22.38
CA TYR A 459 -8.39 -26.57 21.89
C TYR A 459 -7.68 -27.28 23.05
N VAL A 460 -7.54 -28.60 22.95
CA VAL A 460 -6.97 -29.46 23.99
C VAL A 460 -5.86 -30.30 23.38
N VAL A 461 -4.72 -30.30 24.02
CA VAL A 461 -3.58 -31.16 23.68
C VAL A 461 -3.47 -32.26 24.72
N LYS A 462 -3.42 -33.52 24.26
CA LYS A 462 -3.03 -34.67 25.08
C LYS A 462 -1.69 -35.21 24.58
N PHE A 463 -0.68 -35.24 25.43
CA PHE A 463 0.65 -35.79 25.12
C PHE A 463 0.73 -37.29 25.39
N ASN A 464 1.76 -37.96 24.85
CA ASN A 464 1.95 -39.40 25.02
C ASN A 464 2.25 -39.85 26.47
N ASP A 465 2.66 -38.91 27.33
CA ASP A 465 2.84 -39.15 28.77
C ASP A 465 1.56 -38.84 29.60
N ASP A 466 0.42 -38.75 28.92
CA ASP A 466 -0.89 -38.39 29.46
C ASP A 466 -0.99 -36.97 30.04
N THR A 467 0.03 -36.12 29.86
CA THR A 467 -0.08 -34.68 30.18
C THR A 467 -1.15 -34.04 29.30
N ILE A 468 -2.03 -33.23 29.89
CA ILE A 468 -3.05 -32.47 29.17
C ILE A 468 -2.74 -30.98 29.28
N THR A 469 -2.83 -30.26 28.17
CA THR A 469 -2.68 -28.80 28.13
C THR A 469 -3.81 -28.19 27.31
N TYR A 470 -4.40 -27.12 27.82
CA TYR A 470 -5.43 -26.36 27.13
C TYR A 470 -4.80 -25.18 26.39
N ILE A 471 -5.28 -24.91 25.18
CA ILE A 471 -4.95 -23.70 24.42
C ILE A 471 -6.16 -22.77 24.53
N ALA A 472 -5.99 -21.67 25.25
CA ALA A 472 -7.01 -20.67 25.49
C ALA A 472 -6.47 -19.28 25.09
N PRO A 473 -7.33 -18.40 24.54
CA PRO A 473 -7.06 -16.96 24.45
C PRO A 473 -6.74 -16.34 25.81
#